data_AF-Q5BVV0-F1
#
_entry.id   AF-Q5BVV0-F1
#
_cell.length_a   1.000
_cell.length_b   1.000
_cell.length_c   1.000
_cell.angle_alpha   90.00
_cell.angle_beta   90.00
_cell.angle_gamma   90.00
#
_symmetry.space_group_name_H-M   'P 1'
#
loop_
_entity.id
_entity.type
_entity.pdbx_description
1 polymer ?
#
loop_
_entity_poly.entity_id
_entity_poly.type
_entity_poly.pdbx_seq_one_letter_code
_entity_poly.pdbx_strand_id
1 'polypeptide(L)'
;RVSLFCRVPMKHTGITYPEVYKDESITEDHFGIQVHDPYRWLEDPDSVQTKAFVKDQNLITEQFLCKCPYTSKIRDKLTATWDYEKFSCPIKYGSFYYIWHNSGLQNQSVLYQMKTLSGPTKKFLDPNEIDPEGLTSLRNCSFSVEGTYCCYGLSFGGSDWCELKFKTCESGEDLPDILQHVKFSSISWTKDEKGVFYCMYPHHKGKADGTETTTNVDQKLMYHRLGTPQSDDILCSECKD
;
A
#
# COMPACT_ATOMS: atom_id res chain seq x y z
N ARG A 1 18.36 12.34 -49.94
CA ARG A 1 18.38 10.87 -49.79
C ARG A 1 17.17 10.49 -48.96
N VAL A 2 16.19 9.92 -49.62
CA VAL A 2 14.91 9.46 -49.06
C VAL A 2 15.19 8.26 -48.16
N SER A 3 14.70 8.29 -46.91
CA SER A 3 14.53 7.08 -46.11
C SER A 3 13.06 7.01 -45.71
N LEU A 4 12.37 6.06 -46.34
CA LEU A 4 10.98 5.70 -46.14
C LEU A 4 10.73 5.43 -44.64
N PHE A 5 9.88 6.23 -44.01
CA PHE A 5 9.07 5.73 -42.90
C PHE A 5 8.11 4.71 -43.51
N CYS A 6 8.46 3.43 -43.38
CA CYS A 6 7.57 2.33 -43.69
C CYS A 6 6.37 2.42 -42.72
N ARG A 7 5.29 3.05 -43.17
CA ARG A 7 3.98 2.96 -42.50
C ARG A 7 3.54 1.51 -42.67
N VAL A 8 3.83 0.67 -41.68
CA VAL A 8 3.18 -0.64 -41.56
C VAL A 8 1.69 -0.35 -41.37
N PRO A 9 0.81 -0.74 -42.31
CA PRO A 9 -0.62 -0.64 -42.06
C PRO A 9 -0.94 -1.64 -40.96
N MET A 10 -1.25 -1.14 -39.76
CA MET A 10 -1.88 -1.97 -38.74
C MET A 10 -3.24 -2.39 -39.32
N LYS A 11 -3.35 -3.65 -39.76
CA LYS A 11 -4.65 -4.28 -39.96
C LYS A 11 -5.39 -4.14 -38.63
N HIS A 12 -6.49 -3.39 -38.61
CA HIS A 12 -7.44 -3.43 -37.50
C HIS A 12 -8.07 -4.82 -37.47
N THR A 13 -7.38 -5.79 -36.88
CA THR A 13 -8.05 -6.95 -36.31
C THR A 13 -8.87 -6.41 -35.16
N GLY A 14 -10.20 -6.41 -35.31
CA GLY A 14 -11.11 -5.99 -34.24
C GLY A 14 -10.79 -6.75 -32.96
N ILE A 15 -10.88 -6.07 -31.82
CA ILE A 15 -10.79 -6.72 -30.52
C ILE A 15 -12.12 -7.43 -30.29
N THR A 16 -12.07 -8.72 -30.02
CA THR A 16 -13.24 -9.49 -29.59
C THR A 16 -13.24 -9.53 -28.07
N TYR A 17 -14.25 -8.92 -27.44
CA TYR A 17 -14.45 -8.98 -26.00
C TYR A 17 -15.09 -10.32 -25.60
N PRO A 18 -14.86 -10.82 -24.37
CA PRO A 18 -15.57 -12.00 -23.90
C PRO A 18 -17.05 -11.67 -23.79
N GLU A 19 -17.89 -12.67 -24.00
CA GLU A 19 -19.30 -12.56 -23.61
C GLU A 19 -19.36 -12.43 -22.09
N VAL A 20 -19.99 -11.37 -21.61
CA VAL A 20 -20.12 -11.08 -20.18
C VAL A 20 -21.56 -11.33 -19.80
N TYR A 21 -21.78 -12.25 -18.87
CA TYR A 21 -23.12 -12.52 -18.36
C TYR A 21 -23.76 -11.26 -17.78
N LYS A 22 -25.01 -11.02 -18.19
CA LYS A 22 -25.87 -9.96 -17.68
C LYS A 22 -26.98 -10.58 -16.85
N ASP A 23 -27.06 -10.20 -15.59
CA ASP A 23 -28.20 -10.54 -14.74
C ASP A 23 -29.28 -9.46 -14.87
N GLU A 24 -30.13 -9.61 -15.88
CA GLU A 24 -31.24 -8.67 -16.17
C GLU A 24 -32.29 -8.64 -15.04
N SER A 25 -32.18 -9.50 -14.01
CA SER A 25 -33.11 -9.50 -12.88
C SER A 25 -32.77 -8.45 -11.80
N ILE A 26 -31.55 -7.90 -11.81
CA ILE A 26 -31.11 -6.93 -10.81
C ILE A 26 -31.55 -5.52 -11.22
N THR A 27 -32.53 -4.98 -10.48
CA THR A 27 -33.06 -3.63 -10.65
C THR A 27 -33.32 -3.01 -9.28
N GLU A 28 -32.96 -1.74 -9.11
CA GLU A 28 -33.21 -0.97 -7.89
C GLU A 28 -34.13 0.21 -8.18
N ASP A 29 -34.97 0.59 -7.20
CA ASP A 29 -35.73 1.83 -7.25
C ASP A 29 -35.00 2.91 -6.45
N HIS A 30 -34.67 4.02 -7.13
CA HIS A 30 -34.08 5.20 -6.51
C HIS A 30 -35.04 6.37 -6.73
N PHE A 31 -35.79 6.72 -5.68
CA PHE A 31 -36.76 7.83 -5.69
C PHE A 31 -37.84 7.68 -6.79
N GLY A 32 -38.32 6.46 -7.04
CA GLY A 32 -39.31 6.16 -8.08
C GLY A 32 -38.73 5.93 -9.48
N ILE A 33 -37.39 5.96 -9.62
CA ILE A 33 -36.69 5.69 -10.89
C ILE A 33 -36.07 4.29 -10.82
N GLN A 34 -36.43 3.44 -11.78
CA GLN A 34 -35.86 2.10 -11.92
C GLN A 34 -34.46 2.16 -12.54
N VAL A 35 -33.47 1.59 -11.87
CA VAL A 35 -32.05 1.55 -12.28
C VAL A 35 -31.62 0.09 -12.39
N HIS A 36 -31.26 -0.35 -13.59
CA HIS A 36 -30.78 -1.71 -13.85
C HIS A 36 -29.28 -1.84 -13.60
N ASP A 37 -28.87 -2.89 -12.90
CA ASP A 37 -27.45 -3.19 -12.63
C ASP A 37 -27.09 -4.65 -12.98
N PRO A 38 -26.98 -4.97 -14.29
CA PRO A 38 -26.83 -6.34 -14.76
C PRO A 38 -25.48 -6.98 -14.40
N TYR A 39 -24.55 -6.22 -13.83
CA TYR A 39 -23.20 -6.68 -13.48
C TYR A 39 -22.91 -6.65 -11.99
N ARG A 40 -23.96 -6.52 -11.15
CA ARG A 40 -23.86 -6.58 -9.68
C ARG A 40 -23.02 -7.76 -9.17
N TRP A 41 -23.03 -8.89 -9.88
CA TRP A 41 -22.24 -10.08 -9.55
C TRP A 41 -20.72 -9.83 -9.56
N LEU A 42 -20.22 -8.80 -10.26
CA LEU A 42 -18.82 -8.39 -10.22
C LEU A 42 -18.41 -7.73 -8.90
N GLU A 43 -19.36 -7.32 -8.05
CA GLU A 43 -19.08 -6.77 -6.73
C GLU A 43 -18.59 -7.82 -5.72
N ASP A 44 -18.74 -9.11 -6.03
CA ASP A 44 -18.11 -10.20 -5.29
C ASP A 44 -16.75 -10.56 -5.93
N PRO A 45 -15.62 -10.09 -5.37
CA PRO A 45 -14.29 -10.38 -5.91
C PRO A 45 -13.85 -11.83 -5.68
N ASP A 46 -14.50 -12.55 -4.76
CA ASP A 46 -14.15 -13.92 -4.42
C ASP A 46 -14.85 -14.95 -5.31
N SER A 47 -15.92 -14.55 -6.00
CA SER A 47 -16.67 -15.43 -6.89
C SER A 47 -15.81 -16.00 -8.02
N VAL A 48 -16.07 -17.25 -8.39
CA VAL A 48 -15.41 -17.91 -9.52
C VAL A 48 -15.66 -17.15 -10.82
N GLN A 49 -16.86 -16.57 -10.95
CA GLN A 49 -17.27 -15.84 -12.14
C GLN A 49 -16.49 -14.53 -12.30
N THR A 50 -16.33 -13.75 -11.22
CA THR A 50 -15.55 -12.50 -11.22
C THR A 50 -14.08 -12.77 -11.53
N LYS A 51 -13.50 -13.81 -10.91
CA LYS A 51 -12.11 -14.23 -11.18
C LYS A 51 -11.91 -14.63 -12.64
N ALA A 52 -12.85 -15.36 -13.24
CA ALA A 52 -12.80 -15.72 -14.66
C ALA A 52 -12.91 -14.47 -15.55
N PHE A 53 -13.84 -13.56 -15.25
CA PHE A 53 -13.99 -12.31 -15.97
C PHE A 53 -12.71 -11.46 -15.95
N VAL A 54 -12.10 -11.25 -14.78
CA VAL A 54 -10.85 -10.50 -14.63
C VAL A 54 -9.72 -11.14 -15.47
N LYS A 55 -9.62 -12.47 -15.43
CA LYS A 55 -8.63 -13.21 -16.23
C LYS A 55 -8.83 -12.99 -17.74
N ASP A 56 -10.07 -13.04 -18.22
CA ASP A 56 -10.38 -12.87 -19.65
C ASP A 56 -10.13 -11.43 -20.12
N GLN A 57 -10.43 -10.42 -19.28
CA GLN A 57 -10.11 -9.02 -19.56
C GLN A 57 -8.59 -8.77 -19.60
N ASN A 58 -7.84 -9.35 -18.66
CA ASN A 58 -6.38 -9.26 -18.65
C ASN A 58 -5.78 -9.90 -19.91
N LEU A 59 -6.27 -11.07 -20.33
CA LEU A 59 -5.78 -11.76 -21.52
C LEU A 59 -5.91 -10.91 -22.79
N ILE A 60 -7.05 -10.25 -22.98
CA ILE A 60 -7.26 -9.34 -24.12
C ILE A 60 -6.29 -8.16 -24.07
N THR A 61 -6.16 -7.57 -22.89
CA THR A 61 -5.32 -6.39 -22.68
C THR A 61 -3.85 -6.72 -22.91
N GLU A 62 -3.35 -7.81 -22.33
CA GLU A 62 -1.98 -8.29 -22.52
C GLU A 62 -1.68 -8.61 -23.98
N GLN A 63 -2.57 -9.31 -24.68
CA GLN A 63 -2.43 -9.60 -26.11
C GLN A 63 -2.40 -8.31 -26.95
N PHE A 64 -3.20 -7.31 -26.59
CA PHE A 64 -3.19 -6.02 -27.27
C PHE A 64 -1.87 -5.27 -27.03
N LEU A 65 -1.43 -5.16 -25.78
CA LEU A 65 -0.20 -4.46 -25.40
C LEU A 65 1.06 -5.13 -25.96
N CYS A 66 1.07 -6.47 -26.07
CA CYS A 66 2.17 -7.24 -26.67
C CYS A 66 2.35 -6.98 -28.18
N LYS A 67 1.33 -6.48 -28.88
CA LYS A 67 1.43 -6.11 -30.31
C LYS A 67 2.16 -4.78 -30.52
N CYS A 68 2.32 -3.96 -29.48
CA CYS A 68 3.02 -2.68 -29.61
C CYS A 68 4.55 -2.94 -29.74
N PRO A 69 5.18 -2.59 -30.88
CA PRO A 69 6.59 -2.86 -31.11
C PRO A 69 7.52 -1.95 -30.29
N TYR A 70 6.96 -0.98 -29.55
CA TYR A 70 7.70 -0.01 -28.76
C TYR A 70 7.65 -0.29 -27.26
N THR A 71 6.87 -1.28 -26.78
CA THR A 71 6.69 -1.56 -25.35
C THR A 71 8.02 -1.80 -24.63
N SER A 72 8.93 -2.59 -25.21
CA SER A 72 10.27 -2.80 -24.63
C SER A 72 11.09 -1.51 -24.62
N LYS A 73 11.14 -0.77 -25.74
CA LYS A 73 11.88 0.50 -25.83
C LYS A 73 11.38 1.55 -24.84
N ILE A 74 10.06 1.62 -24.62
CA ILE A 74 9.47 2.51 -23.63
C ILE A 74 9.87 2.07 -22.22
N ARG A 75 9.72 0.78 -21.90
CA ARG A 75 10.15 0.22 -20.61
C ARG A 75 11.63 0.51 -20.35
N ASP A 76 12.51 0.18 -21.28
CA ASP A 76 13.95 0.37 -21.14
C ASP A 76 14.29 1.86 -20.95
N LYS A 77 13.63 2.77 -21.69
CA LYS A 77 13.83 4.20 -21.54
C LYS A 77 13.34 4.72 -20.19
N LEU A 78 12.19 4.26 -19.72
CA LEU A 78 11.67 4.62 -18.40
C LEU A 78 12.59 4.10 -17.30
N THR A 79 12.96 2.82 -17.34
CA THR A 79 13.90 2.20 -16.39
C THR A 79 15.23 2.97 -16.35
N ALA A 80 15.86 3.21 -17.50
CA ALA A 80 17.12 3.94 -17.57
C ALA A 80 17.01 5.40 -17.09
N THR A 81 15.83 6.02 -17.21
CA THR A 81 15.60 7.40 -16.72
C THR A 81 15.28 7.41 -15.22
N TRP A 82 14.74 6.32 -14.69
CA TRP A 82 14.41 6.15 -13.27
C TRP A 82 15.60 5.68 -12.42
N ASP A 83 16.60 5.04 -13.04
CA ASP A 83 17.77 4.47 -12.39
C ASP A 83 18.82 5.53 -12.02
N TYR A 84 18.52 6.28 -10.97
CA TYR A 84 19.43 7.25 -10.34
C TYR A 84 19.18 7.28 -8.83
N GLU A 85 20.20 7.67 -8.07
CA GLU A 85 20.09 7.73 -6.61
C GLU A 85 19.09 8.81 -6.16
N LYS A 86 18.20 8.43 -5.24
CA LYS A 86 17.18 9.30 -4.68
C LYS A 86 17.38 9.40 -3.18
N PHE A 87 17.34 10.62 -2.66
CA PHE A 87 17.49 10.91 -1.24
C PHE A 87 16.34 11.80 -0.77
N SER A 88 15.81 11.55 0.42
CA SER A 88 14.99 12.54 1.11
C SER A 88 15.84 13.60 1.80
N CYS A 89 15.20 14.64 2.33
CA CYS A 89 15.86 15.50 3.31
C CYS A 89 16.21 14.68 4.56
N PRO A 90 17.36 14.96 5.21
CA PRO A 90 17.67 14.38 6.51
C PRO A 90 16.76 14.98 7.58
N ILE A 91 16.22 14.12 8.44
CA ILE A 91 15.36 14.52 9.57
C ILE A 91 16.01 14.03 10.86
N LYS A 92 16.08 14.89 11.88
CA LYS A 92 16.71 14.56 13.16
C LYS A 92 15.69 14.09 14.19
N TYR A 93 15.94 12.95 14.82
CA TYR A 93 15.23 12.47 16.01
C TYR A 93 16.24 11.94 17.03
N GLY A 94 16.19 12.48 18.25
CA GLY A 94 17.16 12.18 19.30
C GLY A 94 18.61 12.41 18.85
N SER A 95 19.43 11.37 19.01
CA SER A 95 20.86 11.38 18.67
C SER A 95 21.17 11.10 17.20
N PHE A 96 20.16 10.85 16.36
CA PHE A 96 20.36 10.39 14.99
C PHE A 96 19.66 11.28 13.96
N TYR A 97 20.20 11.27 12.74
CA TYR A 97 19.52 11.73 11.53
C TYR A 97 19.07 10.52 10.72
N TYR A 98 17.93 10.68 10.05
CA TYR A 98 17.31 9.66 9.22
C TYR A 98 17.13 10.20 7.81
N ILE A 99 17.39 9.35 6.82
CA ILE A 99 17.25 9.68 5.41
C ILE A 99 16.70 8.47 4.66
N TRP A 100 15.69 8.70 3.81
CA TRP A 100 15.28 7.70 2.83
C TRP A 100 16.23 7.75 1.66
N HIS A 101 16.74 6.59 1.26
CA HIS A 101 17.60 6.42 0.10
C HIS A 101 17.09 5.29 -0.78
N ASN A 102 17.13 5.50 -2.09
CA ASN A 102 16.90 4.47 -3.09
C ASN A 102 18.05 4.54 -4.09
N SER A 103 18.75 3.43 -4.28
CA SER A 103 19.91 3.35 -5.17
C SER A 103 19.57 3.53 -6.66
N GLY A 104 18.29 3.45 -7.03
CA GLY A 104 17.82 3.61 -8.40
C GLY A 104 16.50 2.91 -8.62
N LEU A 105 16.55 1.58 -8.60
CA LEU A 105 15.45 0.69 -9.00
C LEU A 105 14.99 -0.22 -7.86
N GLN A 106 15.33 0.08 -6.61
CA GLN A 106 14.78 -0.68 -5.48
C GLN A 106 13.26 -0.50 -5.45
N ASN A 107 12.51 -1.58 -5.17
CA ASN A 107 11.05 -1.56 -5.10
C ASN A 107 10.57 -0.53 -4.06
N GLN A 108 11.22 -0.52 -2.89
CA GLN A 108 10.98 0.45 -1.82
C GLN A 108 12.28 1.16 -1.43
N SER A 109 12.19 2.44 -1.10
CA SER A 109 13.30 3.18 -0.49
C SER A 109 13.63 2.61 0.88
N VAL A 110 14.90 2.67 1.26
CA VAL A 110 15.43 2.19 2.53
C VAL A 110 15.66 3.37 3.47
N LEU A 111 15.27 3.24 4.74
CA LEU A 111 15.54 4.23 5.77
C LEU A 111 16.93 3.97 6.35
N TYR A 112 17.82 4.94 6.19
CA TYR A 112 19.15 4.94 6.79
C TYR A 112 19.19 5.88 7.99
N GLN A 113 20.08 5.57 8.92
CA GLN A 113 20.35 6.29 10.14
C GLN A 113 21.83 6.70 10.20
N MET A 114 22.11 7.89 10.71
CA MET A 114 23.48 8.43 10.89
C MET A 114 23.59 9.25 12.18
N LYS A 115 24.73 9.21 12.87
CA LYS A 115 24.95 10.03 14.09
C LYS A 115 25.26 11.50 13.77
N THR A 116 25.87 11.77 12.61
CA THR A 116 26.17 13.11 12.12
C THR A 116 25.89 13.17 10.62
N LEU A 117 25.61 14.36 10.08
CA LEU A 117 25.28 14.55 8.67
C LEU A 117 26.41 14.19 7.69
N SER A 118 27.65 14.11 8.18
CA SER A 118 28.84 13.72 7.41
C SER A 118 29.40 12.37 7.85
N GLY A 119 28.71 11.65 8.72
CA GLY A 119 29.14 10.36 9.27
C GLY A 119 28.71 9.18 8.39
N PRO A 120 29.14 7.96 8.74
CA PRO A 120 28.69 6.76 8.05
C PRO A 120 27.19 6.52 8.27
N THR A 121 26.53 6.01 7.23
CA THR A 121 25.12 5.59 7.27
C THR A 121 24.99 4.12 7.66
N LYS A 122 24.00 3.80 8.50
CA LYS A 122 23.58 2.44 8.84
C LYS A 122 22.15 2.22 8.34
N LYS A 123 21.87 1.07 7.74
CA LYS A 123 20.50 0.67 7.39
C LYS A 123 19.67 0.53 8.67
N PHE A 124 18.53 1.22 8.75
CA PHE A 124 17.65 1.21 9.92
C PHE A 124 16.35 0.44 9.64
N LEU A 125 15.78 0.61 8.44
CA LEU A 125 14.58 -0.12 8.03
C LEU A 125 14.57 -0.31 6.51
N ASP A 126 14.53 -1.56 6.08
CA ASP A 126 14.50 -1.95 4.68
C ASP A 126 13.25 -2.79 4.38
N PRO A 127 12.21 -2.21 3.76
CA PRO A 127 11.01 -2.96 3.39
C PRO A 127 11.29 -4.12 2.43
N ASN A 128 12.36 -4.03 1.63
CA ASN A 128 12.72 -5.07 0.66
C ASN A 128 13.30 -6.33 1.35
N GLU A 129 13.77 -6.23 2.60
CA GLU A 129 14.19 -7.39 3.41
C GLU A 129 13.01 -8.08 4.09
N ILE A 130 11.93 -7.34 4.35
CA ILE A 130 10.69 -7.85 4.95
C ILE A 130 9.90 -8.64 3.92
N ASP A 131 9.80 -8.10 2.70
CA ASP A 131 9.10 -8.71 1.58
C ASP A 131 9.96 -8.63 0.30
N PRO A 132 10.65 -9.73 -0.04
CA PRO A 132 11.45 -9.81 -1.26
C PRO A 132 10.65 -9.64 -2.55
N GLU A 133 9.33 -9.85 -2.54
CA GLU A 133 8.46 -9.65 -3.70
C GLU A 133 8.14 -8.16 -3.92
N GLY A 134 8.41 -7.30 -2.92
CA GLY A 134 8.22 -5.85 -3.00
C GLY A 134 6.75 -5.40 -2.97
N LEU A 135 5.84 -6.27 -2.55
CA LEU A 135 4.41 -6.00 -2.44
C LEU A 135 4.05 -5.32 -1.11
N THR A 136 4.96 -5.37 -0.15
CA THR A 136 4.85 -4.68 1.14
C THR A 136 5.46 -3.30 1.04
N SER A 137 4.69 -2.29 1.43
CA SER A 137 5.12 -0.90 1.47
C SER A 137 5.09 -0.36 2.89
N LEU A 138 5.92 0.65 3.14
CA LEU A 138 5.91 1.38 4.39
C LEU A 138 5.00 2.60 4.26
N ARG A 139 3.97 2.69 5.10
CA ARG A 139 2.99 3.78 5.03
C ARG A 139 3.28 4.91 6.01
N ASN A 140 3.64 4.54 7.24
CA ASN A 140 3.85 5.46 8.35
C ASN A 140 5.19 5.18 9.02
N CYS A 141 5.94 6.20 9.38
CA CYS A 141 7.12 6.11 10.24
C CYS A 141 7.09 7.28 11.20
N SER A 142 6.91 7.01 12.49
CA SER A 142 6.75 8.02 13.54
C SER A 142 7.71 7.71 14.68
N PHE A 143 8.52 8.70 15.04
CA PHE A 143 9.51 8.57 16.10
C PHE A 143 8.96 9.13 17.41
N SER A 144 9.34 8.50 18.53
CA SER A 144 9.06 9.03 19.86
C SER A 144 9.79 10.36 20.08
N VAL A 145 9.35 11.13 21.08
CA VAL A 145 9.77 12.54 21.28
C VAL A 145 11.28 12.69 21.45
N GLU A 146 11.90 11.84 22.27
CA GLU A 146 13.35 11.80 22.49
C GLU A 146 14.08 10.95 21.43
N GLY A 147 13.33 10.35 20.50
CA GLY A 147 13.88 9.50 19.44
C GLY A 147 14.37 8.14 19.95
N THR A 148 13.87 7.66 21.09
CA THR A 148 14.17 6.33 21.65
C THR A 148 13.56 5.20 20.83
N TYR A 149 12.34 5.40 20.34
CA TYR A 149 11.55 4.40 19.62
C TYR A 149 11.08 4.91 18.26
N CYS A 150 10.85 3.96 17.35
CA CYS A 150 10.25 4.18 16.06
C CYS A 150 9.04 3.25 15.91
N CYS A 151 7.88 3.81 15.62
CA CYS A 151 6.69 3.08 15.21
C CYS A 151 6.57 3.18 13.69
N TYR A 152 6.36 2.07 13.00
CA TYR A 152 6.26 2.02 11.55
C TYR A 152 5.11 1.12 11.10
N GLY A 153 4.42 1.54 10.04
CA GLY A 153 3.28 0.82 9.47
C GLY A 153 3.64 0.09 8.19
N LEU A 154 3.28 -1.19 8.11
CA LEU A 154 3.41 -2.03 6.93
C LEU A 154 2.04 -2.24 6.27
N SER A 155 1.97 -2.02 4.96
CA SER A 155 0.80 -2.30 4.14
C SER A 155 1.14 -3.38 3.12
N PHE A 156 0.34 -4.44 3.08
CA PHE A 156 0.55 -5.61 2.22
C PHE A 156 -0.30 -5.53 0.96
N GLY A 157 0.27 -5.85 -0.20
CA GLY A 157 -0.46 -5.87 -1.47
C GLY A 157 -1.04 -4.52 -1.89
N GLY A 158 -0.51 -3.40 -1.37
CA GLY A 158 -1.06 -2.07 -1.58
C GLY A 158 -2.37 -1.78 -0.85
N SER A 159 -2.77 -2.64 0.09
CA SER A 159 -3.97 -2.45 0.91
C SER A 159 -3.85 -1.22 1.81
N ASP A 160 -4.98 -0.55 2.04
CA ASP A 160 -5.08 0.53 3.03
C ASP A 160 -5.00 0.02 4.48
N TRP A 161 -5.14 -1.28 4.70
CA TRP A 161 -4.87 -1.90 6.00
C TRP A 161 -3.39 -1.86 6.30
N CYS A 162 -3.08 -1.63 7.57
CA CYS A 162 -1.72 -1.55 8.08
C CYS A 162 -1.58 -2.41 9.33
N GLU A 163 -0.40 -3.00 9.47
CA GLU A 163 0.12 -3.45 10.76
C GLU A 163 1.14 -2.44 11.26
N LEU A 164 0.99 -1.98 12.51
CA LEU A 164 1.99 -1.14 13.16
C LEU A 164 2.94 -2.02 13.96
N LYS A 165 4.23 -1.80 13.78
CA LYS A 165 5.31 -2.44 14.53
C LYS A 165 6.21 -1.38 15.14
N PHE A 166 7.00 -1.78 16.13
CA PHE A 166 7.88 -0.87 16.88
C PHE A 166 9.32 -1.37 16.87
N LYS A 167 10.26 -0.42 16.92
CA LYS A 167 11.71 -0.67 17.02
C LYS A 167 12.37 0.29 17.99
N THR A 168 13.49 -0.12 18.57
CA THR A 168 14.40 0.82 19.24
C THR A 168 15.25 1.55 18.20
N CYS A 169 15.52 2.83 18.43
CA CYS A 169 16.35 3.61 17.52
C CYS A 169 17.85 3.32 17.67
N GLU A 170 18.33 3.04 18.89
CA GLU A 170 19.77 2.81 19.13
C GLU A 170 20.24 1.46 18.56
N SER A 171 19.56 0.35 18.88
CA SER A 171 19.95 -0.97 18.38
C SER A 171 19.40 -1.23 16.97
N GLY A 172 18.19 -0.75 16.68
CA GLY A 172 17.44 -1.09 15.47
C GLY A 172 16.67 -2.41 15.60
N GLU A 173 16.50 -2.92 16.81
CA GLU A 173 15.79 -4.17 17.09
C GLU A 173 14.28 -3.95 17.16
N ASP A 174 13.53 -4.89 16.59
CA ASP A 174 12.07 -4.98 16.69
C ASP A 174 11.64 -5.25 18.14
N LEU A 175 10.63 -4.51 18.59
CA LEU A 175 9.88 -4.77 19.80
C LEU A 175 8.76 -5.80 19.52
N PRO A 176 8.28 -6.53 20.53
CA PRO A 176 7.24 -7.55 20.34
C PRO A 176 5.86 -6.99 20.00
N ASP A 177 5.64 -5.69 20.22
CA ASP A 177 4.37 -5.02 20.01
C ASP A 177 3.98 -4.99 18.52
N ILE A 178 2.76 -5.45 18.22
CA ILE A 178 2.15 -5.45 16.89
C ILE A 178 0.70 -4.98 17.02
N LEU A 179 0.31 -3.97 16.25
CA LEU A 179 -1.07 -3.46 16.22
C LEU A 179 -1.70 -3.75 14.87
N GLN A 180 -2.79 -4.50 14.88
CA GLN A 180 -3.53 -4.90 13.69
C GLN A 180 -4.79 -4.06 13.49
N HIS A 181 -5.41 -4.21 12.31
CA HIS A 181 -6.63 -3.50 11.90
C HIS A 181 -6.51 -1.97 11.92
N VAL A 182 -5.29 -1.48 11.69
CA VAL A 182 -5.02 -0.04 11.57
C VAL A 182 -5.31 0.38 10.14
N LYS A 183 -6.14 1.41 9.95
CA LYS A 183 -6.47 1.96 8.63
C LYS A 183 -6.84 3.42 8.78
N PHE A 184 -6.35 4.26 7.86
CA PHE A 184 -6.52 5.73 7.89
C PHE A 184 -6.13 6.34 9.25
N SER A 185 -4.95 5.99 9.74
CA SER A 185 -4.45 6.38 11.05
C SER A 185 -3.21 7.26 10.96
N SER A 186 -3.18 8.30 11.79
CA SER A 186 -1.92 8.93 12.23
C SER A 186 -1.31 8.14 13.38
N ILE A 187 -0.03 8.36 13.69
CA ILE A 187 0.66 7.76 14.84
C ILE A 187 1.24 8.87 15.68
N SER A 188 0.65 9.11 16.86
CA SER A 188 1.05 10.21 17.74
C SER A 188 1.58 9.69 19.08
N TRP A 189 2.86 9.89 19.32
CA TRP A 189 3.51 9.51 20.57
C TRP A 189 3.12 10.43 21.72
N THR A 190 2.92 9.84 22.91
CA THR A 190 2.88 10.64 24.13
C THR A 190 4.27 11.15 24.48
N LYS A 191 4.33 12.31 25.14
CA LYS A 191 5.60 12.94 25.54
C LYS A 191 6.40 12.14 26.56
N ASP A 192 5.76 11.21 27.26
CA ASP A 192 6.43 10.32 28.20
C ASP A 192 6.98 9.05 27.54
N GLU A 193 6.89 8.95 26.20
CA GLU A 193 7.34 7.83 25.36
C GLU A 193 6.77 6.45 25.72
N LYS A 194 5.70 6.41 26.52
CA LYS A 194 5.11 5.15 26.96
C LYS A 194 4.18 4.50 25.94
N GLY A 195 3.80 5.21 24.88
CA GLY A 195 2.82 4.71 23.94
C GLY A 195 2.45 5.67 22.84
N VAL A 196 1.50 5.22 22.00
CA VAL A 196 1.01 5.96 20.84
C VAL A 196 -0.51 5.98 20.81
N PHE A 197 -1.06 7.11 20.37
CA PHE A 197 -2.42 7.19 19.88
C PHE A 197 -2.46 6.74 18.40
N TYR A 198 -3.43 5.91 18.07
CA TYR A 198 -3.67 5.41 16.73
C TYR A 198 -5.16 5.13 16.51
N CYS A 199 -5.59 5.09 15.25
CA CYS A 199 -6.95 4.76 14.86
C CYS A 199 -7.02 3.34 14.30
N MET A 200 -8.06 2.59 14.68
CA MET A 200 -8.29 1.24 14.18
C MET A 200 -9.77 0.92 13.98
N TYR A 201 -10.03 -0.19 13.31
CA TYR A 201 -11.37 -0.77 13.13
C TYR A 201 -11.40 -2.14 13.81
N PRO A 202 -11.86 -2.25 15.07
CA PRO A 202 -11.78 -3.49 15.84
C PRO A 202 -12.74 -4.57 15.35
N HIS A 203 -13.82 -4.17 14.68
CA HIS A 203 -14.79 -5.09 14.10
C HIS A 203 -14.70 -4.99 12.58
N HIS A 204 -14.36 -6.11 11.95
CA HIS A 204 -14.50 -6.29 10.51
C HIS A 204 -15.21 -7.62 10.28
N LYS A 205 -16.15 -7.66 9.33
CA LYS A 205 -16.80 -8.90 8.91
C LYS A 205 -16.02 -9.44 7.72
N GLY A 206 -15.62 -10.71 7.78
CA GLY A 206 -14.91 -11.37 6.69
C GLY A 206 -13.43 -11.03 6.68
N LYS A 207 -12.85 -10.84 5.49
CA LYS A 207 -11.43 -10.52 5.30
C LYS A 207 -11.15 -9.04 5.60
N ALA A 208 -9.89 -8.74 5.90
CA ALA A 208 -9.34 -7.39 6.03
C ALA A 208 -7.94 -7.37 5.38
N ASP A 209 -7.87 -7.82 4.13
CA ASP A 209 -6.63 -7.94 3.35
C ASP A 209 -6.57 -6.96 2.17
N GLY A 210 -7.62 -6.16 1.97
CA GLY A 210 -7.75 -5.18 0.89
C GLY A 210 -8.51 -5.70 -0.33
N THR A 211 -8.89 -6.98 -0.35
CA THR A 211 -9.75 -7.54 -1.39
C THR A 211 -11.22 -7.39 -1.07
N GLU A 212 -11.57 -7.18 0.20
CA GLU A 212 -12.96 -7.01 0.63
C GLU A 212 -13.56 -5.66 0.19
N THR A 213 -14.88 -5.65 0.00
CA THR A 213 -15.67 -4.46 -0.32
C THR A 213 -16.47 -3.95 0.88
N THR A 214 -16.22 -4.50 2.08
CA THR A 214 -16.92 -4.15 3.31
C THR A 214 -16.67 -2.69 3.70
N THR A 215 -17.74 -1.94 3.95
CA THR A 215 -17.65 -0.56 4.42
C THR A 215 -16.94 -0.48 5.77
N ASN A 216 -16.01 0.46 5.89
CA ASN A 216 -15.35 0.77 7.15
C ASN A 216 -16.16 1.85 7.90
N VAL A 217 -16.73 1.50 9.05
CA VAL A 217 -17.50 2.38 9.94
C VAL A 217 -17.00 2.23 11.38
N ASP A 218 -17.39 3.15 12.26
CA ASP A 218 -17.06 3.10 13.70
C ASP A 218 -15.55 3.08 14.00
N GLN A 219 -14.77 3.93 13.30
CA GLN A 219 -13.34 4.07 13.57
C GLN A 219 -13.12 4.47 15.04
N LYS A 220 -12.18 3.80 15.70
CA LYS A 220 -11.85 4.05 17.10
C LYS A 220 -10.48 4.68 17.23
N LEU A 221 -10.39 5.74 18.04
CA LEU A 221 -9.11 6.26 18.51
C LEU A 221 -8.70 5.48 19.76
N MET A 222 -7.59 4.77 19.66
CA MET A 222 -7.03 3.92 20.70
C MET A 222 -5.70 4.51 21.19
N TYR A 223 -5.32 4.15 22.42
CA TYR A 223 -3.98 4.36 22.94
C TYR A 223 -3.35 3.02 23.26
N HIS A 224 -2.23 2.75 22.59
CA HIS A 224 -1.40 1.59 22.85
C HIS A 224 -0.26 1.96 23.79
N ARG A 225 -0.07 1.17 24.85
CA ARG A 225 1.09 1.27 25.74
C ARG A 225 2.14 0.25 25.35
N LEU A 226 3.38 0.70 25.14
CA LEU A 226 4.49 -0.21 24.81
C LEU A 226 4.67 -1.31 25.87
N GLY A 227 4.95 -2.52 25.39
CA GLY A 227 5.14 -3.72 26.20
C GLY A 227 3.83 -4.35 26.69
N THR A 228 2.68 -3.95 26.16
CA THR A 228 1.36 -4.54 26.49
C THR A 228 0.73 -5.16 25.26
N PRO A 229 -0.10 -6.21 25.38
CA PRO A 229 -0.81 -6.76 24.22
C PRO A 229 -1.83 -5.75 23.69
N GLN A 230 -2.09 -5.74 22.38
CA GLN A 230 -3.09 -4.85 21.75
C GLN A 230 -4.49 -4.96 22.40
N SER A 231 -4.83 -6.12 22.97
CA SER A 231 -6.10 -6.34 23.69
C SER A 231 -6.28 -5.41 24.91
N ASP A 232 -5.19 -4.87 25.44
CA ASP A 232 -5.19 -4.00 26.62
C ASP A 232 -5.20 -2.52 26.22
N ASP A 233 -5.25 -2.21 24.92
CA ASP A 233 -5.27 -0.85 24.41
C ASP A 233 -6.52 -0.08 24.87
N ILE A 234 -6.31 1.18 25.21
CA ILE A 234 -7.33 2.03 25.83
C ILE A 234 -8.14 2.72 24.73
N LEU A 235 -9.45 2.49 24.70
CA LEU A 235 -10.36 3.30 23.88
C LEU A 235 -10.36 4.75 24.38
N CYS A 236 -9.83 5.67 23.56
CA CYS A 236 -9.72 7.08 23.90
C CYS A 236 -10.90 7.91 23.38
N SER A 237 -11.37 7.60 22.17
CA SER A 237 -12.52 8.26 21.56
C SER A 237 -13.20 7.33 20.56
N GLU A 238 -14.52 7.39 20.52
CA GLU A 238 -15.36 6.84 19.45
C GLU A 238 -16.48 7.84 19.16
N CYS A 239 -16.82 8.03 17.89
CA CYS A 239 -18.05 8.68 17.49
C CYS A 239 -18.97 7.59 16.99
N LYS A 240 -19.98 7.26 17.79
CA LYS A 240 -21.07 6.41 17.33
C LYS A 240 -22.06 7.30 16.59
N ASP A 241 -22.35 6.94 15.35
CA ASP A 241 -23.46 7.52 14.60
C ASP A 241 -24.81 7.25 15.30
#